data_AF-A0A2V7Q6G9-F1
#
_entry.id   AF-A0A2V7Q6G9-F1
#
_cell.length_a   1.000
_cell.length_b   1.000
_cell.length_c   1.000
_cell.angle_alpha   90.00
_cell.angle_beta   90.00
_cell.angle_gamma   90.00
#
_symmetry.space_group_name_H-M   'P 1'
#
loop_
_entity.id
_entity.type
_entity.pdbx_description
1 polymer ?
#
loop_
_entity_poly.entity_id
_entity_poly.type
_entity_poly.pdbx_seq_one_letter_code
_entity_poly.pdbx_strand_id
1 'polypeptide(L)'
;MPPTDLTAELEQLHVTAFGWALSCCGWDRSAAEDVLQASYLKLLDGRARFHGRSTFRTFVFGVIARTAREVRRRAALRRWVPLASLVLGPGAVDGRPDPATALVWADETTRLVR
;
A
#
# COMPACT_ATOMS: atom_id res chain seq x y z
N MET A 1 18.00 -7.30 -1.50
CA MET A 1 17.57 -6.32 -2.51
C MET A 1 16.61 -6.98 -3.48
N PRO A 2 15.50 -6.33 -3.87
CA PRO A 2 14.70 -6.77 -5.00
C PRO A 2 15.57 -6.74 -6.28
N PRO A 3 15.29 -7.58 -7.29
CA PRO A 3 16.04 -7.55 -8.55
C PRO A 3 15.87 -6.17 -9.21
N THR A 4 16.98 -5.53 -9.59
CA THR A 4 17.01 -4.17 -10.16
C THR A 4 16.06 -3.98 -11.35
N ASP A 5 15.82 -5.06 -12.10
CA ASP A 5 14.90 -5.13 -13.23
C ASP A 5 13.44 -4.86 -12.82
N LEU A 6 13.01 -5.41 -11.68
CA LEU A 6 11.64 -5.26 -11.21
C LEU A 6 11.30 -3.81 -10.84
N THR A 7 12.24 -3.10 -10.21
CA THR A 7 12.03 -1.69 -9.85
C THR A 7 11.93 -0.82 -11.11
N ALA A 8 12.78 -1.05 -12.10
CA ALA A 8 12.74 -0.33 -13.38
C ALA A 8 11.44 -0.60 -14.15
N GLU A 9 10.97 -1.85 -14.20
CA GLU A 9 9.69 -2.19 -14.82
C GLU A 9 8.50 -1.50 -14.11
N LEU A 10 8.53 -1.42 -12.78
CA LEU A 10 7.50 -0.73 -12.00
C LEU A 10 7.51 0.78 -12.23
N GLU A 11 8.69 1.38 -12.30
CA GLU A 11 8.87 2.81 -12.58
C GLU A 11 8.31 3.18 -13.96
N GLN A 12 8.61 2.40 -14.99
CA GLN A 12 8.04 2.59 -16.33
C GLN A 12 6.51 2.50 -16.34
N LEU A 13 5.93 1.60 -15.53
CA LEU A 13 4.49 1.43 -15.45
C LEU A 13 3.80 2.44 -14.53
N HIS A 14 4.56 3.21 -13.73
CA HIS A 14 4.06 3.95 -12.57
C HIS A 14 2.86 4.84 -12.89
N VAL A 15 2.94 5.68 -13.93
CA VAL A 15 1.87 6.61 -14.31
C VAL A 15 0.56 5.86 -14.59
N THR A 16 0.64 4.75 -15.34
CA THR A 16 -0.54 3.96 -15.67
C THR A 16 -1.05 3.14 -14.49
N ALA A 17 -0.15 2.65 -13.62
CA ALA A 17 -0.50 1.95 -12.40
C ALA A 17 -1.20 2.86 -11.40
N PHE A 18 -0.76 4.11 -11.28
CA PHE A 18 -1.40 5.12 -10.45
C PHE A 18 -2.80 5.49 -10.97
N GLY A 19 -2.94 5.70 -12.29
CA GLY A 19 -4.26 5.91 -12.90
C GLY A 19 -5.23 4.75 -12.65
N TRP A 20 -4.73 3.52 -12.68
CA TRP A 20 -5.51 2.33 -12.33
C TRP A 20 -5.88 2.28 -10.84
N ALA A 21 -4.96 2.66 -9.95
CA ALA A 21 -5.22 2.76 -8.52
C ALA A 21 -6.31 3.79 -8.20
N LEU A 22 -6.28 4.97 -8.84
CA LEU A 22 -7.32 6.01 -8.72
C LEU A 22 -8.70 5.45 -9.08
N SER A 23 -8.81 4.77 -10.22
CA SER A 23 -10.05 4.13 -10.65
C SER A 23 -10.57 3.11 -9.61
N CYS A 24 -9.67 2.32 -9.01
CA CYS A 24 -10.04 1.35 -7.98
C CYS A 24 -10.50 1.99 -6.66
N CYS A 25 -10.03 3.21 -6.36
CA CYS A 25 -10.26 3.94 -5.12
C CYS A 25 -11.35 5.02 -5.23
N GLY A 26 -12.10 5.06 -6.33
CA GLY A 26 -13.16 6.06 -6.52
C GLY A 26 -12.60 7.48 -6.64
N TRP A 27 -11.40 7.62 -7.21
CA TRP A 27 -10.68 8.89 -7.39
C TRP A 27 -10.23 9.59 -6.09
N ASP A 28 -10.29 8.91 -4.95
CA ASP A 28 -9.58 9.34 -3.75
C ASP A 28 -8.07 9.18 -3.97
N ARG A 29 -7.39 10.33 -4.06
CA ARG A 29 -5.95 10.40 -4.31
C ARG A 29 -5.13 9.78 -3.18
N SER A 30 -5.46 10.09 -1.93
CA SER A 30 -4.70 9.59 -0.78
C SER A 30 -4.84 8.07 -0.67
N ALA A 31 -6.07 7.56 -0.82
CA ALA A 31 -6.30 6.12 -0.84
C ALA A 31 -5.59 5.42 -2.01
N ALA A 32 -5.51 6.05 -3.18
CA ALA A 32 -4.82 5.51 -4.34
C ALA A 32 -3.29 5.46 -4.15
N GLU A 33 -2.69 6.50 -3.56
CA GLU A 33 -1.28 6.54 -3.19
C GLU A 33 -0.93 5.40 -2.22
N ASP A 34 -1.72 5.24 -1.15
CA ASP A 34 -1.54 4.15 -0.18
C ASP A 34 -1.68 2.75 -0.81
N VAL A 35 -2.68 2.56 -1.67
CA VAL A 35 -2.91 1.29 -2.37
C VAL A 35 -1.75 0.96 -3.31
N LEU A 36 -1.24 1.96 -4.04
CA LEU A 36 -0.12 1.78 -4.95
C LEU A 36 1.15 1.42 -4.18
N GLN A 37 1.47 2.18 -3.13
CA GLN A 37 2.63 1.93 -2.27
C GLN A 37 2.56 0.53 -1.63
N ALA A 38 1.42 0.16 -1.04
CA ALA A 38 1.23 -1.16 -0.46
C ALA A 38 1.36 -2.29 -1.50
N SER A 39 0.96 -2.04 -2.75
CA SER A 39 1.10 -3.01 -3.85
C SER A 39 2.56 -3.18 -4.25
N TYR A 40 3.33 -2.10 -4.35
CA TYR A 40 4.76 -2.14 -4.62
C TYR A 40 5.52 -2.86 -3.51
N LEU A 41 5.23 -2.58 -2.24
CA LEU A 41 5.83 -3.32 -1.12
C LEU A 41 5.55 -4.82 -1.22
N LYS A 42 4.31 -5.24 -1.53
CA LYS A 42 3.99 -6.65 -1.74
C LYS A 42 4.78 -7.30 -2.88
N LEU A 43 5.05 -6.56 -3.96
CA LEU A 43 5.82 -7.03 -5.11
C LEU A 43 7.31 -7.16 -4.77
N LEU A 44 7.89 -6.13 -4.17
CA LEU A 44 9.32 -6.07 -3.81
C LEU A 44 9.67 -7.03 -2.67
N ASP A 45 8.79 -7.20 -1.68
CA ASP A 45 8.92 -8.19 -0.61
C ASP A 45 8.68 -9.63 -1.09
N GLY A 46 8.26 -9.81 -2.36
CA GLY A 46 7.97 -11.11 -2.93
C GLY A 46 6.73 -11.81 -2.34
N ARG A 47 5.84 -11.07 -1.66
CA ARG A 47 4.51 -11.57 -1.24
C ARG A 47 3.57 -11.74 -2.44
N ALA A 48 3.77 -10.95 -3.49
CA ALA A 48 3.13 -11.09 -4.78
C ALA A 48 4.20 -11.41 -5.83
N ARG A 49 4.36 -12.70 -6.17
CA ARG A 49 5.36 -13.14 -7.15
C ARG A 49 4.75 -13.24 -8.53
N PHE A 50 5.49 -12.74 -9.52
CA PHE A 50 5.14 -12.90 -10.92
C PHE A 50 5.56 -14.30 -11.41
N HIS A 51 4.63 -15.03 -12.02
CA HIS A 51 4.83 -16.41 -12.48
C HIS A 51 4.68 -16.56 -14.01
N GLY A 52 4.73 -15.46 -14.77
CA GLY A 52 4.68 -15.51 -16.24
C GLY A 52 3.34 -15.97 -16.86
N ARG A 53 2.27 -16.12 -16.08
CA ARG A 53 0.95 -16.55 -16.57
C ARG A 53 0.15 -15.45 -17.31
N SER A 54 0.67 -14.23 -17.32
CA SER A 54 0.13 -13.05 -17.99
C SER A 54 1.29 -12.09 -18.31
N THR A 55 1.02 -10.98 -18.98
CA THR A 55 2.00 -9.89 -19.03
C THR A 55 2.24 -9.30 -17.63
N PHE A 56 3.43 -8.72 -17.41
CA PHE A 56 3.77 -8.09 -16.14
C PHE A 56 2.78 -6.96 -15.78
N ARG A 57 2.43 -6.11 -16.75
CA ARG A 57 1.42 -5.05 -16.60
C ARG A 57 0.08 -5.58 -16.07
N THR A 58 -0.47 -6.61 -16.70
CA THR A 58 -1.74 -7.21 -16.29
C THR A 58 -1.65 -7.78 -14.87
N PHE A 59 -0.52 -8.43 -14.56
CA PHE A 59 -0.26 -8.93 -13.22
C PHE A 59 -0.25 -7.81 -12.17
N VAL A 60 0.52 -6.73 -12.39
CA VAL A 60 0.60 -5.58 -11.47
C VAL A 60 -0.78 -4.94 -11.27
N PHE A 61 -1.56 -4.76 -12.34
CA PHE A 61 -2.92 -4.22 -12.23
C PHE A 61 -3.84 -5.13 -11.40
N GLY A 62 -3.67 -6.45 -11.52
CA GLY A 62 -4.36 -7.43 -10.67
C GLY A 62 -3.96 -7.31 -9.19
N VAL A 63 -2.68 -7.10 -8.90
CA VAL A 63 -2.19 -6.87 -7.53
C VAL A 63 -2.78 -5.60 -6.94
N ILE A 64 -2.76 -4.48 -7.68
CA ILE A 64 -3.34 -3.19 -7.27
C ILE A 64 -4.83 -3.34 -6.98
N ALA A 65 -5.59 -3.94 -7.89
CA ALA A 65 -7.03 -4.12 -7.72
C ALA A 65 -7.37 -5.06 -6.56
N ARG A 66 -6.51 -6.03 -6.23
CA ARG A 66 -6.66 -6.88 -5.04
C ARG A 66 -6.36 -6.11 -3.76
N THR A 67 -5.29 -5.31 -3.75
CA THR A 67 -4.92 -4.45 -2.62
C THR A 67 -6.02 -3.42 -2.32
N ALA A 68 -6.56 -2.76 -3.34
CA ALA A 68 -7.69 -1.83 -3.17
C ALA A 68 -8.90 -2.51 -2.53
N ARG A 69 -9.30 -3.69 -3.02
CA ARG A 69 -10.40 -4.47 -2.43
C ARG A 69 -10.13 -4.86 -0.98
N GLU A 70 -8.90 -5.23 -0.66
CA GLU A 70 -8.48 -5.59 0.70
C GLU A 70 -8.57 -4.40 1.66
N VAL A 71 -8.10 -3.21 1.24
CA VAL A 71 -8.21 -1.96 2.00
C VAL A 71 -9.67 -1.59 2.24
N ARG A 72 -10.50 -1.58 1.18
CA ARG A 72 -11.94 -1.30 1.29
C ARG A 72 -12.65 -2.29 2.21
N ARG A 73 -12.32 -3.59 2.11
CA ARG A 73 -12.90 -4.62 2.99
C ARG A 73 -12.51 -4.37 4.45
N ARG A 74 -11.25 -4.03 4.73
CA ARG A 74 -10.80 -3.69 6.10
C ARG A 74 -11.49 -2.45 6.64
N ALA A 75 -11.63 -1.39 5.84
CA ALA A 75 -12.32 -0.18 6.23
C ALA A 75 -13.81 -0.44 6.52
N ALA A 76 -14.47 -1.22 5.67
CA ALA A 76 -15.83 -1.69 5.92
C ALA A 76 -15.88 -2.47 7.24
N LEU A 77 -15.05 -3.50 7.44
CA LEU A 77 -15.04 -4.26 8.69
C LEU A 77 -14.83 -3.36 9.92
N ARG A 78 -13.89 -2.41 9.89
CA ARG A 78 -13.66 -1.45 10.99
C ARG A 78 -14.90 -0.62 11.30
N ARG A 79 -15.61 -0.15 10.28
CA ARG A 79 -16.86 0.62 10.45
C ARG A 79 -17.98 -0.22 11.07
N TRP A 80 -17.96 -1.53 10.87
CA TRP A 80 -18.97 -2.47 11.37
C TRP A 80 -18.59 -3.16 12.68
N VAL A 81 -17.42 -2.85 13.26
CA VAL A 81 -17.00 -3.37 14.58
C VAL A 81 -17.20 -2.27 15.64
N PRO A 82 -18.38 -2.15 16.27
CA PRO A 82 -18.60 -1.24 17.39
C PRO A 82 -18.19 -1.86 18.74
N LEU A 83 -17.06 -2.57 18.81
CA LEU A 83 -16.71 -3.34 20.03
C LEU A 83 -15.26 -3.22 20.52
N ALA A 84 -14.36 -2.50 19.85
CA ALA A 84 -13.01 -2.29 20.37
C ALA A 84 -12.93 -1.07 21.30
N SER A 85 -13.66 0.01 20.99
CA SER A 85 -13.72 1.22 21.80
C SER A 85 -14.38 1.00 23.18
N LEU A 86 -15.23 -0.02 23.31
CA LEU A 86 -15.85 -0.40 24.58
C LEU A 86 -14.92 -1.21 25.50
N VAL A 87 -13.88 -1.87 24.94
CA VAL A 87 -13.00 -2.79 25.69
C VAL A 87 -11.63 -2.19 26.01
N LEU A 88 -11.11 -1.28 25.17
CA LEU A 88 -9.71 -0.81 25.27
C LEU A 88 -9.53 0.66 25.70
N GLY A 89 -10.63 1.40 25.94
CA GLY A 89 -10.57 2.81 26.30
C GLY A 89 -10.16 3.73 25.12
N PRO A 90 -10.50 5.04 25.19
CA PRO A 90 -10.40 5.96 24.06
C PRO A 90 -8.98 6.25 23.56
N GLY A 91 -7.92 5.83 24.27
CA GLY A 91 -6.53 6.14 23.92
C GLY A 91 -5.85 5.20 22.92
N ALA A 92 -6.46 4.08 22.54
CA ALA A 92 -5.81 3.05 21.73
C ALA A 92 -5.98 3.23 20.20
N VAL A 93 -6.87 4.12 19.76
CA VAL A 93 -7.32 4.21 18.35
C VAL A 93 -6.69 5.33 17.53
N ASP A 94 -5.90 6.22 18.13
CA ASP A 94 -5.44 7.42 17.43
C ASP A 94 -4.44 7.15 16.30
N GLY A 95 -3.84 5.96 16.23
CA GLY A 95 -2.97 5.56 15.10
C GLY A 95 -1.78 6.50 14.84
N ARG A 96 -1.59 7.52 15.68
CA ARG A 96 -0.48 8.44 15.64
C ARG A 96 0.75 7.65 16.03
N PRO A 97 1.75 7.51 15.15
CA PRO A 97 2.98 6.84 15.53
C PRO A 97 3.54 7.55 16.77
N ASP A 98 4.00 6.77 17.74
CA ASP A 98 4.78 7.27 18.87
C ASP A 98 5.82 8.28 18.33
N PRO A 99 5.98 9.47 18.94
CA PRO A 99 6.98 10.46 18.53
C PRO A 99 8.37 9.86 18.31
N ALA A 100 8.77 8.84 19.08
CA ALA A 100 10.02 8.12 18.86
C ALA A 100 10.05 7.39 17.50
N THR A 101 8.94 6.74 17.13
CA THR A 101 8.79 6.09 15.83
C THR A 101 8.82 7.11 14.69
N ALA A 102 8.16 8.27 14.84
CA ALA A 102 8.16 9.31 13.82
C ALA A 102 9.57 9.88 13.52
N LEU A 103 10.43 9.98 14.54
CA LEU A 103 11.82 10.43 14.39
C LEU A 103 12.69 9.41 13.66
N VAL A 104 12.49 8.11 13.92
CA VAL A 104 13.22 7.04 13.21
C VAL A 104 12.89 7.05 11.72
N TRP A 105 11.61 7.20 11.36
CA TRP A 105 11.19 7.28 9.96
C TRP A 105 11.74 8.52 9.24
N ALA A 106 11.82 9.67 9.92
CA ALA A 106 12.42 10.87 9.37
C ALA A 106 13.93 10.72 9.12
N ASP A 107 14.67 10.08 10.03
CA ASP A 107 16.10 9.80 9.84
C ASP A 107 16.34 8.78 8.71
N GLU A 108 15.49 7.75 8.62
CA GLU A 108 15.60 6.69 7.63
C GLU A 108 15.30 7.18 6.21
N THR A 109 14.28 8.03 6.04
CA THR A 109 14.01 8.70 4.75
C THR A 109 15.13 9.65 4.33
N THR A 110 15.75 10.35 5.28
CA THR A 110 16.88 11.26 4.99
C THR A 110 18.13 10.49 4.54
N ARG A 111 18.35 9.29 5.06
CA ARG A 111 19.47 8.41 4.66
C ARG A 111 19.33 7.81 3.27
N LEU A 112 18.10 7.61 2.78
CA LEU A 112 17.85 7.04 1.46
C LEU A 112 18.05 8.04 0.31
N VAL A 113 18.11 9.33 0.60
CA VAL A 113 18.22 10.42 -0.39
C VAL A 113 19.68 10.93 -0.53
N ARG A 114 20.60 10.45 0.31
CA ARG A 114 22.01 10.85 0.32
C ARG A 114 22.92 9.77 -0.25
#